data_AF-A0A8B6H3W3-F1
#
_entry.id   AF-A0A8B6H3W3-F1
#
_cell.length_a   1.000
_cell.length_b   1.000
_cell.length_c   1.000
_cell.angle_alpha   90.00
_cell.angle_beta   90.00
_cell.angle_gamma   90.00
#
_symmetry.space_group_name_H-M   'P 1'
#
loop_
_entity.id
_entity.type
_entity.pdbx_description
1 polymer ?
#
loop_
_entity_poly.entity_id
_entity_poly.type
_entity_poly.pdbx_seq_one_letter_code
_entity_poly.pdbx_strand_id
1 'polypeptide(L)'
;MLIKLAVVLLMAVICQGEKLFYKPRMIKVLPSNEIEPEKKPDFCNKLDCPEYKVIESSSGYELREYTATHWVSTALAGIDYSKASSEMFMKLFAYIQGKNAKKEKIAMTAPVLIRLIPGQGPACESNFTMSFFMSNKVADPPAPTDSTVTLKSAPTFRAYVRQFGGYYRKIEDWIKEAQELIKSINDPSKYHTEFYFTAGYDSPFRIFNRHNEIWFISK
;
A
#
# COMPACT_ATOMS: atom_id res chain seq x y z
N MET A 1 -19.76 -6.45 -14.49
CA MET A 1 -19.15 -5.36 -13.69
C MET A 1 -17.68 -5.64 -13.32
N LEU A 2 -16.98 -6.55 -14.03
CA LEU A 2 -15.60 -7.01 -13.73
C LEU A 2 -14.50 -6.36 -14.61
N ILE A 3 -14.83 -5.36 -15.42
CA ILE A 3 -13.98 -4.85 -16.52
C ILE A 3 -13.22 -3.56 -16.13
N LYS A 4 -13.51 -2.97 -14.96
CA LYS A 4 -13.30 -1.53 -14.72
C LYS A 4 -11.85 -1.09 -14.44
N LEU A 5 -11.01 -1.90 -13.82
CA LEU A 5 -9.58 -1.58 -13.66
C LEU A 5 -8.74 -2.12 -14.82
N ALA A 6 -9.15 -3.29 -15.33
CA ALA A 6 -8.52 -3.92 -16.47
C ALA A 6 -8.52 -2.99 -17.68
N VAL A 7 -9.63 -2.31 -18.01
CA VAL A 7 -9.70 -1.43 -19.20
C VAL A 7 -8.89 -0.14 -19.07
N VAL A 8 -8.77 0.43 -17.87
CA VAL A 8 -7.92 1.63 -17.67
C VAL A 8 -6.43 1.26 -17.72
N LEU A 9 -6.05 0.04 -17.32
CA LEU A 9 -4.68 -0.47 -17.49
C LEU A 9 -4.42 -1.12 -18.88
N LEU A 10 -5.44 -1.62 -19.59
CA LEU A 10 -5.29 -2.37 -20.86
C LEU A 10 -5.06 -1.46 -22.08
N MET A 11 -5.44 -0.18 -22.04
CA MET A 11 -5.35 0.70 -23.21
C MET A 11 -3.91 1.09 -23.62
N ALA A 12 -2.87 0.55 -22.97
CA ALA A 12 -1.46 0.88 -23.23
C ALA A 12 -0.57 -0.32 -23.57
N VAL A 13 -1.11 -1.47 -23.99
CA VAL A 13 -0.28 -2.64 -24.36
C VAL A 13 -0.70 -3.21 -25.72
N ILE A 14 -0.09 -2.69 -26.79
CA ILE A 14 0.14 -3.42 -28.04
C ILE A 14 1.64 -3.34 -28.36
N CYS A 15 2.21 -4.49 -28.70
CA CYS A 15 3.54 -4.74 -29.27
C CYS A 15 4.75 -4.63 -28.33
N GLN A 16 5.25 -5.78 -27.86
CA GLN A 16 6.31 -6.53 -28.56
C GLN A 16 6.59 -7.83 -27.79
N GLY A 17 6.56 -8.95 -28.52
CA GLY A 17 6.87 -10.27 -27.98
C GLY A 17 8.35 -10.58 -28.13
N GLU A 18 8.90 -11.32 -27.18
CA GLU A 18 10.04 -12.21 -27.38
C GLU A 18 10.02 -13.33 -26.33
N LYS A 19 10.39 -14.54 -26.78
CA LYS A 19 10.31 -15.80 -26.02
C LYS A 19 11.47 -15.87 -25.02
N LEU A 20 11.18 -16.20 -23.76
CA LEU A 20 12.21 -16.59 -22.79
C LEU A 20 12.02 -18.05 -22.36
N PHE A 21 13.08 -18.83 -22.55
CA PHE A 21 13.24 -20.22 -22.15
C PHE A 21 13.13 -20.38 -20.63
N TYR A 22 12.18 -21.18 -20.17
CA TYR A 22 12.01 -21.57 -18.77
C TYR A 22 12.94 -22.73 -18.41
N LYS A 23 13.82 -22.54 -17.42
CA LYS A 23 14.56 -23.61 -16.73
C LYS A 23 13.99 -23.76 -15.32
N PRO A 24 13.52 -24.94 -14.89
CA PRO A 24 13.07 -25.12 -13.52
C PRO A 24 14.27 -25.19 -12.58
N ARG A 25 14.22 -24.46 -11.45
CA ARG A 25 15.16 -24.61 -10.33
C ARG A 25 14.42 -24.86 -9.03
N MET A 26 15.01 -25.73 -8.22
CA MET A 26 14.40 -26.41 -7.08
C MET A 26 13.92 -25.48 -5.97
N ILE A 27 12.74 -25.81 -5.44
CA ILE A 27 12.17 -25.29 -4.20
C ILE A 27 13.02 -25.83 -3.03
N LYS A 28 13.57 -24.93 -2.21
CA LYS A 28 14.11 -25.29 -0.90
C LYS A 28 13.07 -24.96 0.16
N VAL A 29 12.48 -25.99 0.75
CA VAL A 29 11.71 -25.87 1.99
C VAL A 29 12.72 -25.80 3.13
N LEU A 30 12.77 -24.67 3.85
CA LEU A 30 13.57 -24.54 5.07
C LEU A 30 12.72 -24.97 6.29
N PRO A 31 13.30 -25.71 7.25
CA PRO A 31 12.57 -26.24 8.40
C PRO A 31 12.25 -25.16 9.42
N SER A 32 11.08 -25.29 10.05
CA SER A 32 10.59 -24.49 11.16
C SER A 32 11.41 -24.73 12.42
N ASN A 33 11.97 -23.67 13.03
CA ASN A 33 12.19 -23.60 14.47
C ASN A 33 12.44 -22.15 14.93
N GLU A 34 11.87 -21.85 16.12
CA GLU A 34 12.09 -20.72 17.03
C GLU A 34 11.54 -19.35 16.58
N ILE A 35 10.36 -18.98 17.14
CA ILE A 35 9.77 -17.65 16.98
C ILE A 35 10.53 -16.68 17.90
N GLU A 36 11.64 -16.15 17.40
CA GLU A 36 12.11 -14.85 17.86
C GLU A 36 10.99 -13.81 17.62
N PRO A 37 10.78 -12.83 18.53
CA PRO A 37 9.82 -11.77 18.28
C PRO A 37 10.18 -11.12 16.94
N GLU A 38 9.27 -11.26 15.98
CA GLU A 38 9.51 -11.00 14.55
C GLU A 38 10.17 -9.63 14.38
N LYS A 39 11.47 -9.65 14.07
CA LYS A 39 12.26 -8.43 13.96
C LYS A 39 11.64 -7.58 12.86
N LYS A 40 11.17 -6.38 13.24
CA LYS A 40 10.57 -5.43 12.29
C LYS A 40 11.48 -5.25 11.08
N PRO A 41 10.93 -5.19 9.85
CA PRO A 41 11.75 -4.97 8.67
C PRO A 41 12.55 -3.68 8.76
N ASP A 42 13.82 -3.72 8.33
CA ASP A 42 14.73 -2.56 8.42
C ASP A 42 14.18 -1.34 7.66
N PHE A 43 13.39 -1.56 6.60
CA PHE A 43 12.74 -0.50 5.83
C PHE A 43 11.66 0.28 6.60
N CYS A 44 11.27 -0.17 7.79
CA CYS A 44 10.39 0.58 8.69
C CYS A 44 11.10 1.76 9.38
N ASN A 45 12.42 1.93 9.22
CA ASN A 45 13.17 3.09 9.72
C ASN A 45 12.95 3.38 11.23
N LYS A 46 12.87 2.32 12.05
CA LYS A 46 12.57 2.37 13.50
C LYS A 46 11.14 2.82 13.87
N LEU A 47 10.28 3.06 12.88
CA LEU A 47 8.86 3.32 13.10
C LEU A 47 8.12 2.01 13.39
N ASP A 48 6.96 2.12 14.04
CA ASP A 48 6.03 1.00 14.14
C ASP A 48 5.41 0.75 12.74
N CYS A 49 5.28 -0.53 12.37
CA CYS A 49 4.73 -1.01 11.11
C CYS A 49 3.70 -2.12 11.35
N PRO A 50 2.78 -2.38 10.41
CA PRO A 50 1.94 -3.56 10.42
C PRO A 50 2.79 -4.84 10.49
N GLU A 51 2.41 -5.75 11.39
CA GLU A 51 3.00 -7.08 11.50
C GLU A 51 2.43 -7.99 10.42
N TYR A 52 3.30 -8.81 9.82
CA TYR A 52 2.90 -9.76 8.79
C TYR A 52 3.86 -10.94 8.73
N LYS A 53 3.34 -12.09 8.28
CA LYS A 53 4.16 -13.23 7.86
C LYS A 53 4.16 -13.37 6.34
N VAL A 54 5.28 -13.82 5.78
CA VAL A 54 5.37 -14.18 4.35
C VAL A 54 4.82 -15.60 4.16
N ILE A 55 3.77 -15.72 3.35
CA ILE A 55 3.12 -16.99 2.99
C ILE A 55 3.77 -17.60 1.75
N GLU A 56 4.06 -16.77 0.76
CA GLU A 56 4.67 -17.15 -0.51
C GLU A 56 5.66 -16.06 -0.93
N SER A 57 6.78 -16.46 -1.52
CA SER A 57 7.75 -15.55 -2.11
C SER A 57 8.08 -15.99 -3.53
N SER A 58 8.03 -15.04 -4.45
CA SER A 58 8.33 -15.19 -5.88
C SER A 58 9.27 -14.08 -6.31
N SER A 59 9.86 -14.19 -7.52
CA SER A 59 10.77 -13.17 -8.04
C SER A 59 10.12 -11.80 -8.26
N GLY A 60 8.78 -11.74 -8.34
CA GLY A 60 8.03 -10.50 -8.61
C GLY A 60 7.20 -9.96 -7.46
N TYR A 61 6.95 -10.76 -6.41
CA TYR A 61 6.07 -10.39 -5.29
C TYR A 61 6.25 -11.33 -4.08
N GLU A 62 5.73 -10.88 -2.94
CA GLU A 62 5.47 -11.71 -1.76
C GLU A 62 3.96 -11.75 -1.49
N LEU A 63 3.40 -12.90 -1.14
CA LEU A 63 2.09 -12.98 -0.52
C LEU A 63 2.28 -12.89 0.99
N ARG A 64 1.77 -11.84 1.60
CA ARG A 64 1.89 -11.58 3.04
C ARG A 64 0.53 -11.71 3.72
N GLU A 65 0.50 -12.29 4.92
CA GLU A 65 -0.67 -12.27 5.81
C GLU A 65 -0.40 -11.28 6.93
N TYR A 66 -1.13 -10.16 6.92
CA TYR A 66 -1.08 -9.11 7.91
C TYR A 66 -2.01 -9.45 9.07
N THR A 67 -1.58 -9.17 10.30
CA THR A 67 -2.46 -9.25 11.47
C THR A 67 -3.57 -8.20 11.38
N ALA A 68 -4.53 -8.22 12.31
CA ALA A 68 -5.48 -7.12 12.44
C ALA A 68 -4.73 -5.78 12.61
N THR A 69 -5.21 -4.73 11.95
CA THR A 69 -4.57 -3.42 11.93
C THR A 69 -5.57 -2.29 12.14
N HIS A 70 -5.08 -1.18 12.68
CA HIS A 70 -5.84 0.04 12.88
C HIS A 70 -5.23 1.18 12.07
N TRP A 71 -6.08 2.05 11.55
CA TRP A 71 -5.70 3.13 10.66
C TRP A 71 -6.51 4.39 10.95
N VAL A 72 -5.89 5.55 10.74
CA VAL A 72 -6.62 6.80 10.58
C VAL A 72 -6.58 7.20 9.11
N SER A 73 -7.75 7.48 8.54
CA SER A 73 -7.95 7.60 7.10
C SER A 73 -8.72 8.85 6.72
N THR A 74 -8.42 9.39 5.54
CA THR A 74 -9.19 10.44 4.88
C THR A 74 -9.25 10.18 3.39
N ALA A 75 -10.27 10.67 2.72
CA ALA A 75 -10.49 10.42 1.30
C ALA A 75 -10.68 11.74 0.53
N LEU A 76 -10.21 11.74 -0.71
CA LEU A 76 -10.35 12.86 -1.62
C LEU A 76 -10.48 12.32 -3.05
N ALA A 77 -11.46 12.82 -3.78
CA ALA A 77 -11.53 12.62 -5.23
C ALA A 77 -10.73 13.73 -5.92
N GLY A 78 -9.99 13.40 -6.97
CA GLY A 78 -9.24 14.40 -7.72
C GLY A 78 -8.54 13.86 -8.95
N ILE A 79 -8.10 14.78 -9.80
CA ILE A 79 -7.32 14.49 -11.01
C ILE A 79 -5.82 14.56 -10.70
N ASP A 80 -5.38 15.56 -9.92
CA ASP A 80 -3.98 15.73 -9.53
C ASP A 80 -3.65 14.91 -8.28
N TYR A 81 -2.93 13.81 -8.48
CA TYR A 81 -2.46 12.93 -7.41
C TYR A 81 -1.56 13.64 -6.40
N SER A 82 -0.64 14.50 -6.85
CA SER A 82 0.31 15.16 -5.94
C SER A 82 -0.41 16.14 -5.03
N LYS A 83 -1.35 16.91 -5.58
CA LYS A 83 -2.19 17.82 -4.79
C LYS A 83 -3.07 17.05 -3.82
N ALA A 84 -3.74 15.99 -4.29
CA ALA A 84 -4.61 15.18 -3.45
C ALA A 84 -3.85 14.49 -2.31
N SER A 85 -2.69 13.92 -2.60
CA SER A 85 -1.80 13.28 -1.63
C SER A 85 -1.33 14.27 -0.55
N SER A 86 -0.88 15.46 -0.94
CA SER A 86 -0.46 16.51 -0.01
C SER A 86 -1.59 16.95 0.93
N GLU A 87 -2.79 17.19 0.39
CA GLU A 87 -3.94 17.61 1.21
C GLU A 87 -4.36 16.54 2.21
N MET A 88 -4.49 15.29 1.77
CA MET A 88 -4.83 14.17 2.65
C MET A 88 -3.76 13.96 3.73
N PHE A 89 -2.47 14.05 3.36
CA PHE A 89 -1.37 13.94 4.32
C PHE A 89 -1.46 15.00 5.40
N MET A 90 -1.69 16.26 5.03
CA MET A 90 -1.77 17.35 6.01
C MET A 90 -2.97 17.20 6.96
N LYS A 91 -4.11 16.66 6.49
CA LYS A 91 -5.26 16.33 7.34
C LYS A 91 -4.91 15.27 8.39
N LEU A 92 -4.29 14.17 7.98
CA LEU A 92 -3.88 13.09 8.89
C LEU A 92 -2.73 13.52 9.81
N PHE A 93 -1.80 14.32 9.29
CA PHE A 93 -0.70 14.88 10.07
C PHE A 93 -1.22 15.81 11.17
N ALA A 94 -2.19 16.68 10.87
CA ALA A 94 -2.82 17.52 11.89
C ALA A 94 -3.48 16.68 13.00
N TYR A 95 -4.16 15.58 12.63
CA TYR A 95 -4.77 14.66 13.60
C TYR A 95 -3.74 14.09 14.58
N ILE A 96 -2.64 13.51 14.08
CA ILE A 96 -1.59 12.95 14.96
C ILE A 96 -0.80 14.03 15.72
N GLN A 97 -0.84 15.29 15.29
CA GLN A 97 -0.21 16.42 15.97
C GLN A 97 -1.08 17.08 17.05
N GLY A 98 -2.29 16.56 17.30
CA GLY A 98 -3.18 17.05 18.36
C GLY A 98 -4.51 17.64 17.89
N LYS A 99 -4.82 17.61 16.59
CA LYS A 99 -6.16 17.97 16.07
C LYS A 99 -7.13 16.78 16.23
N ASN A 100 -7.30 16.35 17.47
CA ASN A 100 -8.19 15.27 17.90
C ASN A 100 -8.83 15.64 19.25
N ALA A 101 -9.88 14.90 19.64
CA ALA A 101 -10.72 15.25 20.79
C ALA A 101 -9.96 15.38 22.12
N LYS A 102 -8.84 14.66 22.27
CA LYS A 102 -8.01 14.68 23.48
C LYS A 102 -6.83 15.66 23.40
N LYS A 103 -6.61 16.33 22.25
CA LYS A 103 -5.44 17.18 21.97
C LYS A 103 -4.10 16.44 22.13
N GLU A 104 -4.11 15.13 21.95
CA GLU A 104 -2.95 14.27 22.18
C GLU A 104 -2.07 14.15 20.92
N LYS A 105 -0.75 14.08 21.12
CA LYS A 105 0.17 13.76 20.03
C LYS A 105 0.30 12.25 19.91
N ILE A 106 0.19 11.74 18.70
CA ILE A 106 0.33 10.32 18.35
C ILE A 106 1.61 10.17 17.53
N ALA A 107 2.41 9.16 17.85
CA ALA A 107 3.66 8.89 17.13
C ALA A 107 3.39 8.55 15.66
N MET A 108 4.21 9.08 14.76
CA MET A 108 4.21 8.70 13.35
C MET A 108 4.61 7.23 13.20
N THR A 109 4.04 6.58 12.20
CA THR A 109 4.26 5.17 11.85
C THR A 109 4.56 5.04 10.36
N ALA A 110 4.87 3.82 9.92
CA ALA A 110 4.95 3.47 8.51
C ALA A 110 4.12 2.20 8.22
N PRO A 111 3.73 1.93 6.96
CA PRO A 111 3.74 2.86 5.84
C PRO A 111 2.59 3.87 5.90
N VAL A 112 2.70 4.92 5.09
CA VAL A 112 1.54 5.67 4.62
C VAL A 112 0.94 4.93 3.45
N LEU A 113 -0.32 4.49 3.57
CA LEU A 113 -1.05 3.84 2.49
C LEU A 113 -1.88 4.85 1.70
N ILE A 114 -1.97 4.69 0.38
CA ILE A 114 -3.01 5.33 -0.44
C ILE A 114 -3.74 4.23 -1.21
N ARG A 115 -5.03 4.04 -0.91
CA ARG A 115 -5.94 3.27 -1.76
C ARG A 115 -6.27 4.09 -2.99
N LEU A 116 -6.10 3.50 -4.17
CA LEU A 116 -6.42 4.13 -5.43
C LEU A 116 -7.53 3.36 -6.14
N ILE A 117 -8.63 4.05 -6.41
CA ILE A 117 -9.68 3.60 -7.33
C ILE A 117 -9.61 4.51 -8.56
N PRO A 118 -9.17 4.02 -9.73
CA PRO A 118 -9.02 4.84 -10.91
C PRO A 118 -10.36 5.40 -11.41
N GLY A 119 -10.32 6.62 -11.93
CA GLY A 119 -11.41 7.19 -12.70
C GLY A 119 -11.65 6.43 -14.02
N GLN A 120 -12.78 6.69 -14.67
CA GLN A 120 -13.18 6.03 -15.93
C GLN A 120 -12.39 6.52 -17.16
N GLY A 121 -11.40 7.40 -16.98
CA GLY A 121 -10.57 7.97 -18.02
C GLY A 121 -9.59 9.01 -17.46
N PRO A 122 -8.65 9.50 -18.29
CA PRO A 122 -7.56 10.39 -17.85
C PRO A 122 -8.04 11.77 -17.37
N ALA A 123 -9.24 12.20 -17.78
CA ALA A 123 -9.87 13.44 -17.32
C ALA A 123 -10.89 13.22 -16.18
N CYS A 124 -11.08 11.98 -15.74
CA CYS A 124 -11.98 11.66 -14.64
C CYS A 124 -11.24 11.66 -13.31
N GLU A 125 -11.93 12.11 -12.26
CA GLU A 125 -11.39 12.01 -10.91
C GLU A 125 -11.16 10.54 -10.53
N SER A 126 -10.01 10.28 -9.95
CA SER A 126 -9.76 9.04 -9.21
C SER A 126 -10.12 9.26 -7.75
N ASN A 127 -10.55 8.20 -7.07
CA ASN A 127 -10.82 8.26 -5.65
C ASN A 127 -9.59 7.77 -4.88
N PHE A 128 -9.03 8.66 -4.07
CA PHE A 128 -7.91 8.34 -3.21
C PHE A 128 -8.37 8.25 -1.76
N THR A 129 -7.86 7.26 -1.03
CA THR A 129 -8.02 7.19 0.43
C THR A 129 -6.65 7.00 1.05
N MET A 130 -6.13 8.03 1.72
CA MET A 130 -4.89 7.92 2.47
C MET A 130 -5.15 7.35 3.86
N SER A 131 -4.22 6.53 4.36
CA SER A 131 -4.30 5.95 5.70
C SER A 131 -2.92 5.94 6.38
N PHE A 132 -2.87 6.39 7.63
CA PHE A 132 -1.70 6.23 8.51
C PHE A 132 -1.93 5.04 9.43
N PHE A 133 -0.93 4.16 9.54
CA PHE A 133 -0.99 3.03 10.44
C PHE A 133 -1.07 3.52 11.89
N MET A 134 -1.87 2.88 12.72
CA MET A 134 -1.88 3.12 14.15
C MET A 134 -1.26 1.92 14.86
N SER A 135 -0.17 2.19 15.58
CA SER A 135 0.49 1.17 16.39
C SER A 135 -0.47 0.57 17.41
N ASN A 136 -0.39 -0.75 17.63
CA ASN A 136 -1.17 -1.46 18.65
C ASN A 136 -0.90 -0.95 20.08
N LYS A 137 0.15 -0.15 20.28
CA LYS A 137 0.43 0.56 21.54
C LYS A 137 -0.60 1.66 21.85
N VAL A 138 -1.35 2.12 20.85
CA VAL A 138 -2.41 3.12 21.00
C VAL A 138 -3.75 2.40 21.17
N ALA A 139 -4.07 2.01 22.40
CA ALA A 139 -5.26 1.20 22.69
C ALA A 139 -6.60 1.93 22.48
N ASP A 140 -6.63 3.25 22.68
CA ASP A 140 -7.84 4.09 22.56
C ASP A 140 -7.54 5.38 21.77
N PRO A 141 -7.46 5.29 20.42
CA PRO A 141 -7.15 6.44 19.58
C PRO A 141 -8.22 7.52 19.71
N PRO A 142 -7.83 8.79 19.98
CA PRO A 142 -8.79 9.88 20.20
C PRO A 142 -9.65 10.12 18.96
N ALA A 143 -10.93 10.43 19.17
CA ALA A 143 -11.83 10.77 18.05
C ALA A 143 -11.27 11.96 17.24
N PRO A 144 -11.27 11.90 15.90
CA PRO A 144 -10.90 13.05 15.07
C PRO A 144 -11.88 14.21 15.27
N THR A 145 -11.39 15.45 15.28
CA THR A 145 -12.26 16.65 15.28
C THR A 145 -12.65 17.09 13.88
N ASP A 146 -11.97 16.57 12.86
CA ASP A 146 -12.27 16.81 11.44
C ASP A 146 -13.19 15.69 10.94
N SER A 147 -14.39 16.05 10.46
CA SER A 147 -15.39 15.07 10.02
C SER A 147 -14.99 14.29 8.76
N THR A 148 -13.96 14.74 8.04
CA THR A 148 -13.41 14.04 6.86
C THR A 148 -12.32 13.02 7.24
N VAL A 149 -11.96 12.94 8.53
CA VAL A 149 -10.99 12.01 9.07
C VAL A 149 -11.73 10.93 9.86
N THR A 150 -11.40 9.67 9.61
CA THR A 150 -12.10 8.53 10.20
C THR A 150 -11.12 7.49 10.71
N LEU A 151 -11.47 6.83 11.82
CA LEU A 151 -10.73 5.67 12.32
C LEU A 151 -11.29 4.41 11.65
N LYS A 152 -10.40 3.55 11.16
CA LYS A 152 -10.73 2.30 10.45
C LYS A 152 -9.91 1.16 11.03
N SER A 153 -10.51 -0.02 11.05
CA SER A 153 -9.82 -1.26 11.40
C SER A 153 -9.93 -2.22 10.23
N ALA A 154 -8.86 -2.96 9.95
CA ALA A 154 -8.90 -4.11 9.04
C ALA A 154 -8.69 -5.39 9.86
N PRO A 155 -9.52 -6.43 9.66
CA PRO A 155 -9.24 -7.74 10.24
C PRO A 155 -7.97 -8.33 9.61
N THR A 156 -7.48 -9.47 10.09
CA THR A 156 -6.41 -10.21 9.41
C THR A 156 -6.71 -10.36 7.92
N PHE A 157 -5.75 -10.00 7.06
CA PHE A 157 -5.93 -9.99 5.61
C PHE A 157 -4.65 -10.42 4.90
N ARG A 158 -4.78 -10.83 3.64
CA ARG A 158 -3.64 -11.15 2.79
C ARG A 158 -3.47 -10.14 1.67
N ALA A 159 -2.22 -9.84 1.33
CA ALA A 159 -1.90 -8.98 0.21
C ALA A 159 -0.73 -9.53 -0.60
N TYR A 160 -0.85 -9.43 -1.92
CA TYR A 160 0.27 -9.57 -2.84
C TYR A 160 1.03 -8.26 -2.85
N VAL A 161 2.32 -8.30 -2.51
CA VAL A 161 3.16 -7.12 -2.31
C VAL A 161 4.35 -7.15 -3.24
N ARG A 162 4.49 -6.09 -4.04
CA ARG A 162 5.69 -5.81 -4.83
C ARG A 162 6.49 -4.72 -4.14
N GLN A 163 7.78 -4.96 -3.94
CA GLN A 163 8.73 -4.03 -3.33
C GLN A 163 9.61 -3.40 -4.41
N PHE A 164 9.85 -2.09 -4.33
CA PHE A 164 10.70 -1.37 -5.28
C PHE A 164 11.24 -0.08 -4.67
N GLY A 165 12.39 0.36 -5.17
CA GLY A 165 13.03 1.61 -4.78
C GLY A 165 12.66 2.78 -5.70
N GLY A 166 13.14 3.98 -5.36
CA GLY A 166 12.98 5.18 -6.20
C GLY A 166 12.06 6.23 -5.58
N TYR A 167 12.00 7.39 -6.23
CA TYR A 167 11.24 8.54 -5.76
C TYR A 167 10.12 8.90 -6.74
N TYR A 168 8.88 8.66 -6.32
CA TYR A 168 7.71 8.69 -7.20
C TYR A 168 6.78 9.86 -6.84
N ARG A 169 6.82 10.93 -7.66
CA ARG A 169 5.92 12.09 -7.54
C ARG A 169 4.66 11.98 -8.40
N LYS A 170 4.72 11.15 -9.45
CA LYS A 170 3.72 11.04 -10.50
C LYS A 170 2.95 9.75 -10.34
N ILE A 171 1.64 9.78 -10.63
CA ILE A 171 0.79 8.59 -10.46
C ILE A 171 1.13 7.51 -11.48
N GLU A 172 1.57 7.91 -12.66
CA GLU A 172 1.94 7.02 -13.75
C GLU A 172 3.03 6.03 -13.35
N ASP A 173 3.94 6.45 -12.46
CA ASP A 173 5.01 5.58 -12.01
C ASP A 173 4.53 4.53 -11.00
N TRP A 174 3.58 4.88 -10.12
CA TRP A 174 2.90 3.90 -9.27
C TRP A 174 2.08 2.91 -10.10
N ILE A 175 1.43 3.40 -11.17
CA ILE A 175 0.66 2.57 -12.08
C ILE A 175 1.58 1.52 -12.73
N LYS A 176 2.76 1.90 -13.25
CA LYS A 176 3.73 0.97 -13.86
C LYS A 176 4.06 -0.21 -12.94
N GLU A 177 4.38 0.06 -11.68
CA GLU A 177 4.70 -1.00 -10.70
C GLU A 177 3.48 -1.87 -10.37
N ALA A 178 2.27 -1.30 -10.39
CA ALA A 178 1.05 -2.09 -10.27
C ALA A 178 0.86 -3.02 -11.48
N GLN A 179 1.21 -2.60 -12.71
CA GLN A 179 1.15 -3.48 -13.89
C GLN A 179 2.17 -4.63 -13.78
N GLU A 180 3.37 -4.35 -13.28
CA GLU A 180 4.39 -5.38 -13.06
C GLU A 180 3.97 -6.41 -12.01
N LEU A 181 3.27 -5.98 -10.96
CA LEU A 181 2.69 -6.89 -9.98
C LEU A 181 1.56 -7.74 -10.60
N ILE A 182 0.68 -7.15 -11.40
CA ILE A 182 -0.37 -7.90 -12.13
C ILE A 182 0.24 -8.99 -13.02
N LYS A 183 1.28 -8.64 -13.79
CA LYS A 183 2.02 -9.59 -14.64
C LYS A 183 2.66 -10.70 -13.81
N SER A 184 3.19 -10.37 -12.63
CA SER A 184 3.86 -11.33 -11.75
C SER A 184 2.88 -12.29 -11.08
N ILE A 185 1.70 -11.83 -10.65
CA ILE A 185 0.65 -12.69 -10.07
C ILE A 185 0.04 -13.59 -11.16
N ASN A 186 -0.15 -13.03 -12.37
CA ASN A 186 -0.65 -13.71 -13.56
C ASN A 186 -2.01 -14.45 -13.37
N ASP A 187 -2.82 -14.00 -12.41
CA ASP A 187 -4.15 -14.54 -12.14
C ASP A 187 -5.04 -13.49 -11.45
N PRO A 188 -5.89 -12.77 -12.20
CA PRO A 188 -6.75 -11.72 -11.64
C PRO A 188 -7.88 -12.25 -10.75
N SER A 189 -8.10 -13.57 -10.70
CA SER A 189 -9.11 -14.15 -9.80
C SER A 189 -8.67 -14.09 -8.33
N LYS A 190 -7.36 -14.06 -8.07
CA LYS A 190 -6.77 -14.16 -6.72
C LYS A 190 -6.87 -12.90 -5.86
N TYR A 191 -7.15 -11.74 -6.45
CA TYR A 191 -7.14 -10.46 -5.73
C TYR A 191 -8.27 -9.54 -6.18
N HIS A 192 -8.57 -8.54 -5.35
CA HIS A 192 -9.49 -7.46 -5.66
C HIS A 192 -8.91 -6.58 -6.76
N THR A 193 -9.61 -6.49 -7.89
CA THR A 193 -9.13 -5.75 -9.06
C THR A 193 -9.67 -4.33 -9.08
N GLU A 194 -10.58 -3.95 -8.19
CA GLU A 194 -11.25 -2.65 -8.22
C GLU A 194 -10.37 -1.52 -7.66
N PHE A 195 -9.35 -1.88 -6.88
CA PHE A 195 -8.42 -0.96 -6.25
C PHE A 195 -7.07 -1.63 -6.01
N TYR A 196 -6.06 -0.81 -5.74
CA TYR A 196 -4.79 -1.24 -5.17
C TYR A 196 -4.32 -0.21 -4.15
N PHE A 197 -3.30 -0.56 -3.37
CA PHE A 197 -2.65 0.37 -2.46
C PHE A 197 -1.24 0.68 -2.92
N THR A 198 -0.83 1.94 -2.75
CA THR A 198 0.58 2.31 -2.66
C THR A 198 0.96 2.39 -1.19
N ALA A 199 2.19 2.00 -0.86
CA ALA A 199 2.74 2.09 0.48
C ALA A 199 4.08 2.82 0.46
N GLY A 200 4.14 3.98 1.12
CA GLY A 200 5.36 4.76 1.28
C GLY A 200 5.90 4.68 2.71
N TYR A 201 7.15 4.24 2.87
CA TYR A 201 7.76 4.05 4.19
C TYR A 201 8.68 5.20 4.62
N ASP A 202 9.10 6.02 3.66
CA ASP A 202 10.10 7.06 3.90
C ASP A 202 9.51 8.47 3.94
N SER A 203 10.11 9.30 4.79
CA SER A 203 9.83 10.74 4.87
C SER A 203 9.85 11.41 3.49
N PRO A 204 8.94 12.37 3.21
CA PRO A 204 8.92 13.07 1.92
C PRO A 204 10.24 13.79 1.58
N PHE A 205 11.09 14.07 2.58
CA PHE A 205 12.41 14.69 2.41
C PHE A 205 13.55 13.69 2.13
N ARG A 206 13.31 12.37 2.25
CA ARG A 206 14.31 11.34 1.90
C ARG A 206 14.35 11.17 0.39
N ILE A 207 15.48 11.47 -0.25
CA ILE A 207 15.60 11.41 -1.72
C ILE A 207 16.16 10.08 -2.22
N PHE A 208 17.07 9.43 -1.45
CA PHE A 208 17.73 8.18 -1.84
C PHE A 208 17.34 6.99 -0.95
N ASN A 209 17.47 5.79 -1.51
CA ASN A 209 17.22 4.49 -0.85
C ASN A 209 15.86 4.41 -0.16
N ARG A 210 14.81 4.80 -0.90
CA ARG A 210 13.43 4.69 -0.44
C ARG A 210 12.91 3.28 -0.66
N HIS A 211 12.04 2.83 0.23
CA HIS A 211 11.25 1.61 0.12
C HIS A 211 9.81 1.99 -0.18
N ASN A 212 9.31 1.53 -1.32
CA ASN A 212 7.93 1.68 -1.72
C ASN A 212 7.35 0.32 -2.07
N GLU A 213 6.03 0.18 -1.91
CA GLU A 213 5.35 -1.04 -2.27
C GLU A 213 4.03 -0.79 -3.00
N ILE A 214 3.61 -1.75 -3.84
CA ILE A 214 2.24 -1.88 -4.34
C ILE A 214 1.60 -3.11 -3.71
N TRP A 215 0.37 -2.95 -3.20
CA TRP A 215 -0.40 -4.04 -2.62
C TRP A 215 -1.69 -4.29 -3.40
N PHE A 216 -1.94 -5.55 -3.77
CA PHE A 216 -3.26 -6.04 -4.15
C PHE A 216 -3.80 -6.95 -3.05
N ILE A 217 -5.00 -6.65 -2.53
CA ILE A 217 -5.62 -7.44 -1.46
C ILE A 217 -6.12 -8.76 -2.04
N SER A 218 -5.73 -9.88 -1.42
CA SER A 218 -6.22 -11.21 -1.78
C SER A 218 -7.73 -11.30 -1.57
N LYS A 219 -8.40 -12.08 -2.41
CA LYS A 219 -9.75 -12.56 -2.12
C LYS A 219 -9.72 -13.69 -1.09
#